data_AF-A0A6N7GRQ6-F1
#
_entry.id   AF-A0A6N7GRQ6-F1
#
_cell.length_a   1.000
_cell.length_b   1.000
_cell.length_c   1.000
_cell.angle_alpha   90.00
_cell.angle_beta   90.00
_cell.angle_gamma   90.00
#
_symmetry.space_group_name_H-M   'P 1'
#
loop_
_entity.id
_entity.type
_entity.pdbx_description
1 polymer ?
#
loop_
_entity_poly.entity_id
_entity_poly.type
_entity_poly.pdbx_seq_one_letter_code
_entity_poly.pdbx_strand_id
1 'polypeptide(L)'
;MAAFFQSLHKTLAAGFGLVVLLIILVGLIGGQFIKFDFDVVAVLLALAALTFQRPYDTIGIGTWLALIMAFNVWFIIWPNQKKILGLIEASADEKGAAARLAGMTSRAITMLPMPMLYCMAAQNNAGL
;
A
#
# COMPACT_ATOMS: atom_id res chain seq x y z
N MET A 1 -24.37 -3.17 -0.58
CA MET A 1 -23.35 -4.25 -0.57
C MET A 1 -22.95 -4.70 -1.98
N ALA A 2 -23.87 -4.80 -2.95
CA ALA A 2 -23.57 -5.23 -4.33
C ALA A 2 -22.67 -4.28 -5.15
N ALA A 3 -22.80 -2.96 -4.98
CA ALA A 3 -21.99 -1.97 -5.72
C ALA A 3 -20.49 -2.04 -5.39
N PHE A 4 -20.13 -2.48 -4.19
CA PHE A 4 -18.74 -2.67 -3.78
C PHE A 4 -18.08 -3.80 -4.56
N PHE A 5 -18.76 -4.95 -4.72
CA PHE A 5 -18.21 -6.09 -5.45
C PHE A 5 -18.16 -5.86 -6.97
N GLN A 6 -19.09 -5.08 -7.53
CA GLN A 6 -19.05 -4.69 -8.94
C GLN A 6 -17.94 -3.68 -9.25
N SER A 7 -17.72 -2.68 -8.38
CA SER A 7 -16.59 -1.78 -8.56
C SER A 7 -15.27 -2.53 -8.37
N LEU A 8 -15.19 -3.41 -7.36
CA LEU A 8 -14.03 -4.25 -7.08
C LEU A 8 -13.63 -5.13 -8.27
N HIS A 9 -14.58 -5.80 -8.94
CA HIS A 9 -14.28 -6.60 -10.12
C HIS A 9 -13.65 -5.74 -11.23
N LYS A 10 -14.19 -4.55 -11.49
CA LYS A 10 -13.68 -3.65 -12.53
C LYS A 10 -12.32 -3.06 -12.18
N THR A 11 -12.08 -2.70 -10.92
CA THR A 11 -10.75 -2.25 -10.46
C THR A 11 -9.74 -3.37 -10.41
N LEU A 12 -10.11 -4.58 -10.02
CA LEU A 12 -9.22 -5.74 -10.03
C LEU A 12 -8.84 -6.14 -11.46
N ALA A 13 -9.80 -6.18 -12.39
CA ALA A 13 -9.53 -6.48 -13.78
C ALA A 13 -8.64 -5.43 -14.45
N ALA A 14 -8.91 -4.13 -14.21
CA ALA A 14 -8.06 -3.05 -14.71
C ALA A 14 -6.67 -3.06 -14.07
N GLY A 15 -6.59 -3.34 -12.76
CA GLY A 15 -5.33 -3.47 -12.02
C GLY A 15 -4.48 -4.63 -12.54
N PHE A 16 -5.08 -5.81 -12.74
CA PHE A 16 -4.39 -6.96 -13.31
C PHE A 16 -3.88 -6.67 -14.73
N GLY A 17 -4.71 -6.06 -15.58
CA GLY A 17 -4.31 -5.66 -16.93
C GLY A 17 -3.12 -4.68 -16.93
N LEU A 18 -3.13 -3.69 -16.04
CA LEU A 18 -2.04 -2.72 -15.91
C LEU A 18 -0.73 -3.38 -15.42
N VAL A 19 -0.82 -4.29 -14.46
CA VAL A 19 0.33 -5.05 -13.94
C VAL A 19 0.95 -5.91 -15.04
N VAL A 20 0.13 -6.63 -15.80
CA VAL A 20 0.61 -7.45 -16.94
C VAL A 20 1.31 -6.57 -17.97
N LEU A 21 0.73 -5.42 -18.31
CA LEU A 21 1.32 -4.47 -19.25
C LEU A 21 2.66 -3.92 -18.75
N LEU A 22 2.75 -3.56 -17.47
CA LEU A 22 3.99 -3.13 -16.83
C LEU A 22 5.07 -4.21 -16.86
N ILE A 23 4.72 -5.46 -16.58
CA ILE A 23 5.68 -6.58 -16.55
C ILE A 23 6.23 -6.85 -17.94
N ILE A 24 5.39 -6.81 -18.97
CA ILE A 24 5.83 -6.97 -20.36
C ILE A 24 6.77 -5.82 -20.75
N LEU A 25 6.40 -4.59 -20.39
CA LEU A 25 7.17 -3.39 -20.76
C LEU A 25 8.52 -3.34 -20.03
N VAL A 26 8.56 -3.63 -18.72
CA VAL A 26 9.80 -3.72 -17.94
C VAL A 26 10.64 -4.92 -18.36
N GLY A 27 10.02 -6.07 -18.64
CA GLY A 27 10.71 -7.26 -19.12
C GLY A 27 11.35 -7.07 -20.51
N LEU A 28 10.69 -6.34 -21.40
CA LEU A 28 11.22 -5.98 -22.71
C LEU A 28 12.39 -4.98 -22.63
N ILE A 29 12.32 -4.01 -21.71
CA ILE A 29 13.37 -2.98 -21.55
C ILE A 29 14.56 -3.51 -20.74
N GLY A 30 14.31 -4.26 -19.67
CA GLY A 30 15.32 -4.69 -18.70
C GLY A 30 15.84 -6.12 -18.89
N GLY A 31 15.25 -6.91 -19.81
CA GLY A 31 15.63 -8.31 -20.05
C GLY A 31 15.32 -9.27 -18.89
N GLN A 32 14.76 -8.77 -17.78
CA GLN A 32 14.36 -9.55 -16.62
C GLN A 32 12.83 -9.53 -16.52
N PHE A 33 12.20 -10.65 -16.89
CA PHE A 33 10.78 -10.85 -16.60
C PHE A 33 10.60 -11.21 -15.13
N ILE A 34 9.68 -10.50 -14.47
CA ILE A 34 9.28 -10.81 -13.10
C ILE A 34 8.65 -12.22 -13.13
N LYS A 35 9.32 -13.17 -12.46
CA LYS A 35 8.78 -14.52 -12.27
C LYS A 35 7.84 -14.50 -11.07
N PHE A 36 6.61 -14.94 -11.29
CA PHE A 36 5.63 -15.12 -10.23
C PHE A 36 5.79 -16.51 -9.62
N ASP A 37 6.81 -16.66 -8.78
CA ASP A 37 7.08 -17.91 -8.08
C ASP A 37 6.41 -17.83 -6.69
N PHE A 38 5.27 -18.51 -6.50
CA PHE A 38 4.57 -18.64 -5.21
C PHE A 38 5.16 -19.78 -4.39
N ASP A 39 6.48 -19.75 -4.22
CA ASP A 39 7.17 -20.82 -3.52
C ASP A 39 6.88 -20.76 -2.03
N VAL A 40 6.74 -21.93 -1.40
CA VAL A 40 6.59 -22.05 0.07
C VAL A 40 7.68 -21.26 0.81
N VAL A 41 8.89 -21.18 0.23
CA VAL A 41 10.00 -20.40 0.77
C VAL A 41 9.70 -18.90 0.81
N ALA A 42 9.05 -18.35 -0.22
CA ALA A 42 8.66 -16.95 -0.26
C ALA A 42 7.58 -16.63 0.78
N VAL A 43 6.63 -17.56 0.99
CA VAL A 43 5.61 -17.43 2.03
C VAL A 43 6.23 -17.48 3.43
N LEU A 44 7.17 -18.39 3.66
CA LEU A 44 7.92 -18.49 4.92
C LEU A 44 8.76 -17.23 5.17
N LEU A 45 9.37 -16.65 4.13
CA LEU A 45 10.11 -15.39 4.21
C LEU A 45 9.21 -14.22 4.63
N ALA A 46 8.01 -14.12 4.06
CA ALA A 46 7.05 -13.07 4.42
C ALA A 46 6.62 -13.18 5.89
N LEU A 47 6.38 -14.40 6.38
CA LEU A 47 6.10 -14.68 7.80
C LEU A 47 7.30 -14.34 8.70
N ALA A 48 8.52 -14.68 8.26
CA ALA A 48 9.76 -14.37 8.98
C ALA A 48 9.97 -12.84 9.10
N ALA A 49 9.70 -12.08 8.04
CA ALA A 49 9.75 -10.62 8.07
C ALA A 49 8.70 -10.03 9.01
N LEU A 50 7.44 -10.50 8.97
CA LEU A 50 6.38 -10.05 9.87
C LEU A 50 6.68 -10.28 11.36
N THR A 51 7.47 -11.31 11.65
CA THR A 51 7.85 -11.74 13.01
C THR A 51 9.26 -11.29 13.42
N PHE A 52 9.92 -10.44 12.63
CA PHE A 52 11.28 -9.92 12.88
C PHE A 52 12.30 -11.03 13.15
N GLN A 53 12.29 -12.07 12.31
CA GLN A 53 13.33 -13.10 12.32
C GLN A 53 14.54 -12.60 11.54
N ARG A 54 15.72 -12.66 12.16
CA ARG A 54 16.99 -12.31 11.49
C ARG A 54 17.19 -13.15 10.23
N PRO A 55 17.70 -12.56 9.13
CA PRO A 55 18.16 -11.17 8.95
C PRO A 55 17.07 -10.19 8.43
N TYR A 56 15.79 -10.52 8.57
CA TYR A 56 14.70 -9.79 7.91
C TYR A 56 14.07 -8.68 8.76
N ASP A 57 14.71 -8.30 9.87
CA ASP A 57 14.19 -7.36 10.86
C ASP A 57 13.81 -6.00 10.22
N THR A 58 14.67 -5.47 9.36
CA THR A 58 14.48 -4.19 8.66
C THR A 58 13.40 -4.25 7.58
N ILE A 59 13.27 -5.36 6.85
CA ILE A 59 12.14 -5.60 5.92
C ILE A 59 10.83 -5.75 6.71
N GLY A 60 10.88 -6.37 7.88
CA GLY A 60 9.75 -6.48 8.80
C GLY A 60 9.21 -5.13 9.22
N ILE A 61 10.09 -4.20 9.60
CA ILE A 61 9.71 -2.82 9.95
C ILE A 61 9.02 -2.13 8.77
N GLY A 62 9.58 -2.24 7.57
CA GLY A 62 8.98 -1.68 6.35
C GLY A 62 7.59 -2.25 6.07
N THR A 63 7.41 -3.57 6.25
CA THR A 63 6.12 -4.26 6.06
C THR A 63 5.06 -3.77 7.04
N TRP A 64 5.41 -3.60 8.32
CA TRP A 64 4.50 -3.05 9.32
C TRP A 64 4.13 -1.60 9.06
N LEU A 65 5.09 -0.75 8.67
CA LEU A 65 4.81 0.63 8.28
C LEU A 65 3.83 0.67 7.10
N ALA A 66 4.01 -0.17 6.09
CA ALA A 66 3.10 -0.26 4.95
C ALA A 66 1.69 -0.71 5.35
N LEU A 67 1.56 -1.69 6.27
CA LEU A 67 0.27 -2.13 6.79
C LEU A 67 -0.45 -1.03 7.57
N ILE A 68 0.28 -0.28 8.41
CA ILE A 68 -0.25 0.86 9.16
C ILE A 68 -0.74 1.95 8.19
N MET A 69 0.01 2.24 7.12
CA MET A 69 -0.42 3.17 6.08
C MET A 69 -1.69 2.70 5.37
N ALA A 70 -1.74 1.44 4.96
CA ALA A 70 -2.91 0.87 4.30
C ALA A 70 -4.15 0.93 5.19
N PHE A 71 -4.00 0.65 6.49
CA PHE A 71 -5.06 0.79 7.49
C PHE A 71 -5.54 2.25 7.61
N ASN A 72 -4.62 3.21 7.74
CA ASN A 72 -4.97 4.63 7.83
C ASN A 72 -5.70 5.13 6.57
N VAL A 73 -5.31 4.69 5.38
CA VAL A 73 -6.02 5.02 4.12
C VAL A 73 -7.44 4.47 4.14
N TRP A 74 -7.60 3.19 4.48
CA TRP A 74 -8.89 2.51 4.39
C TRP A 74 -9.89 2.92 5.47
N PHE A 75 -9.45 3.14 6.71
CA PHE A 75 -10.32 3.40 7.84
C PHE A 75 -10.49 4.89 8.16
N ILE A 76 -9.52 5.74 7.79
CA ILE A 76 -9.57 7.18 8.10
C ILE A 76 -9.75 8.01 6.84
N ILE A 77 -8.85 7.90 5.86
CA ILE A 77 -8.89 8.77 4.68
C ILE A 77 -10.11 8.49 3.82
N TRP A 78 -10.37 7.23 3.48
CA TRP A 78 -11.43 6.85 2.55
C TRP A 78 -12.85 7.19 3.06
N PRO A 79 -13.24 6.93 4.32
CA PRO A 79 -14.55 7.34 4.82
C PRO A 79 -14.75 8.86 4.83
N ASN A 80 -13.68 9.62 5.15
CA ASN A 80 -13.75 11.08 5.12
C ASN A 80 -13.78 11.62 3.68
N GLN A 81 -13.05 11.01 2.75
CA GLN A 81 -13.13 11.33 1.32
C GLN A 81 -14.53 11.08 0.75
N LYS A 82 -15.22 10.01 1.17
CA LYS A 82 -16.62 9.78 0.76
C LYS A 82 -17.56 10.90 1.20
N LYS A 83 -17.37 11.46 2.40
CA LYS A 83 -18.15 12.62 2.90
C LYS A 83 -17.85 13.88 2.09
N ILE A 84 -16.58 14.11 1.76
CA ILE A 84 -16.13 15.29 0.99
C ILE A 84 -16.60 15.22 -0.47
N LEU A 85 -16.49 14.05 -1.11
CA LEU A 85 -16.92 13.80 -2.49
C LEU A 85 -18.45 13.76 -2.66
N GLY A 86 -19.21 13.90 -1.57
CA GLY A 86 -20.67 13.87 -1.61
C GLY A 86 -21.26 12.49 -1.87
N LEU A 87 -20.47 11.41 -1.68
CA LEU A 87 -20.95 10.03 -1.75
C LEU A 87 -21.78 9.64 -0.52
N ILE A 88 -21.71 10.44 0.54
CA ILE A 88 -22.51 10.34 1.77
C ILE A 88 -23.01 11.75 2.09
N GLU A 89 -24.29 11.88 2.44
CA GLU A 89 -24.82 13.16 2.93
C GLU A 89 -24.15 13.53 4.25
N ALA A 90 -23.57 14.72 4.28
CA ALA A 90 -22.89 15.29 5.43
C ALA A 90 -23.09 16.81 5.41
N SER A 91 -23.27 17.41 6.58
CA SER A 91 -23.43 18.86 6.70
C SER A 91 -22.16 19.60 6.26
N ALA A 92 -22.26 20.91 6.01
CA ALA A 92 -21.11 21.73 5.63
C ALA A 92 -19.99 21.69 6.69
N ASP A 93 -20.35 21.65 7.97
CA ASP A 93 -19.41 21.56 9.10
C ASP A 93 -18.73 20.18 9.16
N GLU A 94 -19.48 19.10 8.92
CA GLU A 94 -18.93 17.74 8.89
C GLU A 94 -17.99 17.53 7.71
N LYS A 95 -18.27 18.14 6.55
CA LYS A 95 -17.36 18.14 5.39
C LYS A 95 -16.07 18.89 5.68
N GLY A 96 -16.15 20.03 6.39
CA GLY A 96 -14.99 20.79 6.83
C GLY A 96 -14.08 20.00 7.79
N ALA A 97 -14.69 19.34 8.79
CA ALA A 97 -13.95 18.49 9.73
C ALA A 97 -13.34 17.26 9.03
N ALA A 98 -14.08 16.61 8.13
CA ALA A 98 -13.60 15.48 7.34
C ALA A 98 -12.42 15.87 6.44
N ALA A 99 -12.47 17.03 5.79
CA ALA A 99 -11.38 17.54 4.95
C ALA A 99 -10.10 17.82 5.75
N ARG A 100 -10.24 18.40 6.94
CA ARG A 100 -9.09 18.65 7.82
C ARG A 100 -8.45 17.35 8.30
N LEU A 101 -9.25 16.38 8.73
CA LEU A 101 -8.76 15.07 9.18
C LEU A 101 -8.09 14.29 8.04
N ALA A 102 -8.75 14.20 6.88
CA ALA A 102 -8.18 13.55 5.69
C ALA A 102 -6.88 14.23 5.25
N GLY A 103 -6.80 15.56 5.29
CA GLY A 103 -5.60 16.32 4.95
C GLY A 103 -4.45 16.09 5.92
N MET A 104 -4.71 16.07 7.23
CA MET A 104 -3.69 15.78 8.25
C MET A 104 -3.16 14.35 8.14
N THR A 105 -4.05 13.37 8.00
CA THR A 105 -3.67 11.96 7.83
C THR A 105 -2.94 11.72 6.51
N SER A 106 -3.33 12.40 5.42
CA SER A 106 -2.61 12.37 4.15
C SER A 106 -1.17 12.85 4.29
N ARG A 107 -0.94 13.94 5.03
CA ARG A 107 0.41 14.48 5.27
C ARG A 107 1.28 13.50 6.05
N ALA A 108 0.74 12.88 7.09
CA ALA A 108 1.44 11.86 7.86
C ALA A 108 1.80 10.63 7.01
N ILE A 109 0.86 10.17 6.17
CA ILE A 109 1.11 9.06 5.23
C ILE A 109 2.14 9.42 4.17
N THR A 110 2.20 10.66 3.67
CA THR A 110 3.21 11.05 2.68
C THR A 110 4.62 11.19 3.27
N MET A 111 4.77 11.37 4.59
CA MET A 111 6.07 11.42 5.26
C MET A 111 6.60 10.05 5.69
N LEU A 112 5.71 9.08 5.91
CA LEU A 112 6.07 7.72 6.32
C LEU A 112 6.97 6.92 5.33
N PRO A 113 7.00 7.19 4.01
CA PRO A 113 7.94 6.56 3.08
C PRO A 113 9.41 6.92 3.34
N MET A 114 9.70 8.05 4.00
CA MET A 114 11.08 8.44 4.31
C MET A 114 11.80 7.42 5.22
N PRO A 115 11.24 7.03 6.38
CA PRO A 115 11.84 5.98 7.20
C PRO A 115 11.84 4.61 6.51
N MET A 116 10.86 4.32 5.65
CA MET A 116 10.84 3.06 4.87
C MET A 116 12.00 3.00 3.85
N LEU A 117 12.21 4.08 3.09
CA LEU A 117 13.33 4.21 2.16
C LEU A 117 14.68 4.15 2.88
N TYR A 118 14.77 4.73 4.08
CA TYR A 118 15.94 4.63 4.93
C TYR A 118 16.22 3.18 5.34
N CYS A 119 15.22 2.42 5.81
CA CYS A 119 15.38 1.00 6.15
C CYS A 119 15.82 0.16 4.94
N MET A 120 15.26 0.43 3.75
CA MET A 120 15.68 -0.24 2.51
C MET A 120 17.12 0.10 2.12
N ALA A 121 17.51 1.36 2.21
CA ALA A 121 18.88 1.80 1.95
C ALA A 121 19.87 1.24 2.97
N ALA A 122 19.48 1.14 4.24
CA ALA A 122 20.29 0.56 5.31
C ALA A 122 20.52 -0.95 5.08
N GLN A 123 19.48 -1.71 4.72
CA GLN A 123 19.66 -3.14 4.41
C GLN A 123 20.54 -3.36 3.16
N ASN A 124 20.37 -2.54 2.13
CA ASN A 124 21.14 -2.68 0.89
C ASN A 124 22.61 -2.23 1.02
N ASN A 125 22.93 -1.26 1.87
CA ASN A 125 24.29 -0.69 1.98
C ASN A 125 25.04 -1.09 3.26
N ALA A 126 24.34 -1.40 4.35
CA ALA A 126 24.95 -1.71 5.66
C ALA A 126 24.93 -3.20 6.01
N GLY A 127 24.25 -4.05 5.21
CA GLY A 127 24.24 -5.50 5.41
C GLY A 127 23.65 -5.98 6.75
N LEU A 128 22.87 -5.12 7.41
CA LEU A 128 22.03 -5.45 8.57
C LEU A 128 20.82 -6.25 8.13
#